data_AF-A0A971NBC4-F1
#
_entry.id   AF-A0A971NBC4-F1
#
_cell.length_a   1.000
_cell.length_b   1.000
_cell.length_c   1.000
_cell.angle_alpha   90.00
_cell.angle_beta   90.00
_cell.angle_gamma   90.00
#
_symmetry.space_group_name_H-M   'P 1'
#
loop_
_entity.id
_entity.type
_entity.pdbx_description
1 polymer ?
#
loop_
_entity_poly.entity_id
_entity_poly.type
_entity_poly.pdbx_seq_one_letter_code
_entity_poly.pdbx_strand_id
1 'polypeptide(L)'
;CTDSLEQIAEAINKFLDEGAKVIICTGGMSVDADDRTPGAIRSVCRKISFQGSPALPGAMLMLGYAKSPIDGEDVAVIGAPACVAFDERTALDKLLPFVFAGIEPGDLVRRWGVGGLCEHCPVCHYPSCSFAAGS
;
A
#
# COMPACT_ATOMS: atom_id res chain seq x y z
N CYS A 1 -5.06 9.35 -14.46
CA CYS A 1 -6.44 9.15 -13.99
C CYS A 1 -6.88 10.39 -13.23
N THR A 2 -8.13 10.84 -13.36
CA THR A 2 -8.68 11.83 -12.42
C THR A 2 -9.07 11.14 -11.12
N ASP A 3 -9.25 11.88 -10.03
CA ASP A 3 -9.68 11.33 -8.73
C ASP A 3 -11.20 11.00 -8.70
N SER A 4 -11.61 10.15 -9.64
CA SER A 4 -12.95 9.56 -9.70
C SER A 4 -12.86 8.11 -9.26
N LEU A 5 -13.81 7.69 -8.42
CA LEU A 5 -13.92 6.31 -7.97
C LEU A 5 -14.03 5.35 -9.14
N GLU A 6 -14.86 5.67 -10.14
CA GLU A 6 -15.05 4.82 -11.32
C GLU A 6 -13.76 4.67 -12.11
N GLN A 7 -13.06 5.76 -12.41
CA GLN A 7 -11.83 5.70 -13.19
C GLN A 7 -10.71 4.94 -12.50
N ILE A 8 -10.58 5.08 -11.18
CA ILE A 8 -9.57 4.35 -10.42
C ILE A 8 -9.92 2.86 -10.40
N ALA A 9 -11.19 2.51 -10.16
CA ALA A 9 -11.65 1.12 -10.17
C ALA A 9 -11.47 0.47 -11.55
N GLU A 10 -11.84 1.17 -12.62
CA GLU A 10 -11.62 0.74 -14.01
C GLU A 10 -10.14 0.53 -14.32
N ALA A 11 -9.27 1.44 -13.87
CA ALA A 11 -7.83 1.29 -14.06
C ALA A 11 -7.28 0.06 -13.31
N ILE A 12 -7.72 -0.19 -12.08
CA ILE A 12 -7.34 -1.40 -11.33
C ILE A 12 -7.80 -2.64 -12.09
N ASN A 13 -9.06 -2.70 -12.53
CA ASN A 13 -9.59 -3.83 -13.29
C ASN A 13 -8.83 -4.08 -14.59
N LYS A 14 -8.48 -3.01 -15.32
CA LYS A 14 -7.66 -3.12 -16.52
C LYS A 14 -6.30 -3.77 -16.23
N PHE A 15 -5.62 -3.37 -15.15
CA PHE A 15 -4.35 -3.99 -14.78
C PHE A 15 -4.52 -5.45 -14.33
N LEU A 16 -5.65 -5.80 -13.71
CA LEU A 16 -5.99 -7.20 -13.40
C LEU A 16 -6.17 -8.02 -14.68
N ASP A 17 -6.86 -7.48 -15.68
CA ASP A 17 -7.07 -8.12 -16.99
C ASP A 17 -5.75 -8.28 -17.77
N GLU A 18 -4.82 -7.34 -17.61
CA GLU A 18 -3.45 -7.42 -18.16
C GLU A 18 -2.54 -8.41 -17.40
N GLY A 19 -3.03 -9.01 -16.30
CA GLY A 19 -2.31 -10.03 -15.54
C GLY A 19 -1.35 -9.49 -14.48
N ALA A 20 -1.53 -8.26 -14.03
CA ALA A 20 -0.74 -7.70 -12.93
C ALA A 20 -0.87 -8.54 -11.66
N LYS A 21 0.25 -8.78 -10.97
CA LYS A 21 0.32 -9.48 -9.68
C LYS A 21 0.40 -8.53 -8.48
N VAL A 22 0.83 -7.30 -8.73
CA VAL A 22 0.83 -6.19 -7.78
C VAL A 22 0.38 -4.94 -8.51
N ILE A 23 -0.58 -4.22 -7.94
CA ILE A 23 -1.08 -2.93 -8.42
C ILE A 23 -0.84 -1.91 -7.32
N ILE A 24 -0.20 -0.79 -7.63
CA ILE A 24 0.06 0.29 -6.67
C ILE A 24 -0.67 1.54 -7.15
N CYS A 25 -1.66 1.97 -6.36
CA CYS A 25 -2.38 3.21 -6.55
C CYS A 25 -1.72 4.30 -5.69
N THR A 26 -1.13 5.31 -6.32
CA THR A 26 -0.47 6.42 -5.62
C THR A 26 -1.28 7.71 -5.71
N GLY A 27 -1.34 8.48 -4.62
CA GLY A 27 -2.11 9.73 -4.57
C GLY A 27 -3.61 9.51 -4.30
N GLY A 28 -4.29 10.54 -3.80
CA GLY A 28 -5.71 10.43 -3.42
C GLY A 28 -5.95 9.50 -2.22
N MET A 29 -4.94 9.31 -1.35
CA MET A 29 -4.92 8.34 -0.24
C MET A 29 -5.08 9.00 1.14
N SER A 30 -5.27 10.32 1.19
CA SER A 30 -5.37 11.07 2.45
C SER A 30 -6.76 10.84 3.10
N VAL A 31 -7.06 11.62 4.14
CA VAL A 31 -8.36 11.62 4.84
C VAL A 31 -9.27 12.74 4.29
N ASP A 32 -8.87 13.38 3.19
CA ASP A 32 -9.61 14.48 2.61
C ASP A 32 -10.91 13.96 1.99
N ALA A 33 -11.99 14.77 2.05
CA ALA A 33 -13.33 14.31 1.65
C ALA A 33 -13.44 13.98 0.15
N ASP A 34 -12.49 14.49 -0.64
CA ASP A 34 -12.34 14.26 -2.07
C ASP A 34 -11.46 13.06 -2.42
N ASP A 35 -10.71 12.48 -1.49
CA ASP A 35 -9.88 11.30 -1.73
C ASP A 35 -10.76 10.08 -2.06
N ARG A 36 -10.74 9.63 -3.32
CA ARG A 36 -11.53 8.47 -3.75
C ARG A 36 -10.73 7.19 -3.86
N THR A 37 -9.40 7.23 -3.81
CA THR A 37 -8.55 6.04 -4.01
C THR A 37 -8.83 4.91 -3.00
N PRO A 38 -8.94 5.14 -1.66
CA PRO A 38 -9.29 4.08 -0.72
C PRO A 38 -10.66 3.46 -1.02
N GLY A 39 -11.62 4.28 -1.43
CA GLY A 39 -12.97 3.85 -1.80
C GLY A 39 -12.96 2.98 -3.06
N ALA A 40 -12.19 3.39 -4.08
CA ALA A 40 -12.04 2.62 -5.31
C ALA A 40 -11.37 1.26 -5.06
N ILE A 41 -10.27 1.21 -4.29
CA ILE A 41 -9.61 -0.04 -3.89
C ILE A 41 -10.60 -0.96 -3.15
N ARG A 42 -11.41 -0.42 -2.24
CA ARG A 42 -12.45 -1.17 -1.51
C ARG A 42 -13.52 -1.75 -2.43
N SER A 43 -13.86 -1.06 -3.52
CA SER A 43 -14.88 -1.52 -4.46
C SER A 43 -14.41 -2.69 -5.34
N VAL A 44 -13.10 -2.76 -5.62
CA VAL A 44 -12.51 -3.81 -6.49
C VAL A 44 -11.99 -5.01 -5.69
N CYS A 45 -11.43 -4.77 -4.49
CA CYS A 45 -10.83 -5.83 -3.70
C CYS A 45 -11.89 -6.71 -3.03
N ARG A 46 -11.69 -8.03 -3.06
CA ARG A 46 -12.51 -8.99 -2.28
C ARG A 46 -12.26 -8.88 -0.78
N LYS A 47 -11.09 -8.39 -0.38
CA LYS A 47 -10.64 -8.30 1.00
C LYS A 47 -9.74 -7.09 1.16
N ILE A 48 -9.95 -6.32 2.23
CA ILE A 48 -8.97 -5.35 2.71
C ILE A 48 -8.22 -5.98 3.89
N SER A 49 -6.90 -6.07 3.80
CA SER A 49 -6.04 -6.60 4.86
C SER A 49 -5.88 -5.57 5.97
N PHE A 50 -5.51 -4.34 5.60
CA PHE A 50 -5.45 -3.20 6.51
C PHE A 50 -5.60 -1.88 5.74
N GLN A 51 -6.00 -0.83 6.46
CA GLN A 51 -5.93 0.55 5.99
C GLN A 51 -5.29 1.38 7.10
N GLY A 52 -4.25 2.13 6.74
CA GLY A 52 -3.41 2.85 7.67
C GLY A 52 -2.30 1.97 8.24
N SER A 53 -1.14 2.57 8.45
CA SER A 53 -0.02 1.96 9.15
C SER A 53 0.54 2.96 10.16
N PRO A 54 0.94 2.52 11.37
CA PRO A 54 1.58 3.38 12.36
C PRO A 54 3.06 3.62 12.00
N ALA A 55 3.36 3.95 10.75
CA ALA A 55 4.70 4.23 10.27
C ALA A 55 4.71 5.51 9.42
N LEU A 56 5.76 6.31 9.56
CA LEU A 56 5.97 7.57 8.85
C LEU A 56 7.36 7.56 8.21
N PRO A 57 7.50 7.94 6.93
CA PRO A 57 6.45 8.37 5.99
C PRO A 57 5.53 7.23 5.51
N GLY A 58 4.32 7.56 5.08
CA GLY A 58 3.38 6.59 4.50
C GLY A 58 2.29 6.07 5.44
N ALA A 59 1.88 6.85 6.45
CA ALA A 59 0.90 6.40 7.45
C ALA A 59 -0.46 5.98 6.86
N MET A 60 -0.85 6.50 5.69
CA MET A 60 -2.10 6.14 5.02
C MET A 60 -1.97 4.95 4.05
N LEU A 61 -0.93 4.13 4.19
CA LEU A 61 -0.75 2.90 3.41
C LEU A 61 -1.94 1.94 3.58
N MET A 62 -2.37 1.33 2.48
CA MET A 62 -3.49 0.39 2.45
C MET A 62 -3.11 -0.84 1.64
N LEU A 63 -3.52 -2.03 2.09
CA LEU A 63 -3.39 -3.28 1.34
C LEU A 63 -4.75 -3.95 1.20
N GLY A 64 -5.15 -4.21 -0.04
CA GLY A 64 -6.26 -5.08 -0.40
C GLY A 64 -5.82 -6.20 -1.32
N TYR A 65 -6.68 -7.19 -1.48
CA TYR A 65 -6.49 -8.29 -2.43
C TYR A 65 -7.70 -8.37 -3.35
N ALA A 66 -7.43 -8.30 -4.66
CA ALA A 66 -8.40 -8.61 -5.71
C ALA A 66 -8.16 -10.02 -6.24
N LYS A 67 -9.12 -10.56 -7.00
CA LYS A 67 -8.96 -11.83 -7.71
C LYS A 67 -8.51 -11.56 -9.14
N SER A 68 -7.47 -12.26 -9.58
CA SER A 68 -7.12 -12.23 -10.99
C SER A 68 -8.23 -12.90 -11.81
N PRO A 69 -8.73 -12.24 -12.87
CA PRO A 69 -9.71 -12.84 -13.77
C PRO A 69 -9.09 -13.93 -14.67
N ILE A 70 -7.76 -14.05 -14.69
CA ILE A 70 -7.02 -14.99 -15.54
C ILE A 70 -6.90 -16.36 -14.86
N ASP A 71 -6.41 -16.39 -13.62
CA ASP A 71 -6.08 -17.63 -12.90
C ASP A 71 -6.78 -17.77 -11.53
N GLY A 72 -7.53 -16.75 -11.08
CA GLY A 72 -8.22 -16.76 -9.79
C GLY A 72 -7.29 -16.59 -8.58
N GLU A 73 -6.01 -16.32 -8.80
CA GLU A 73 -5.06 -16.04 -7.73
C GLU A 73 -5.30 -14.65 -7.12
N ASP A 74 -4.78 -14.45 -5.91
CA ASP A 74 -4.86 -13.14 -5.27
C ASP A 74 -3.84 -12.17 -5.86
N VAL A 75 -4.30 -10.95 -6.16
CA VAL A 75 -3.49 -9.83 -6.63
C VAL A 75 -3.45 -8.77 -5.54
N ALA A 76 -2.26 -8.36 -5.13
CA ALA A 76 -2.11 -7.31 -4.13
C ALA A 76 -2.41 -5.94 -4.76
N VAL A 77 -3.37 -5.21 -4.18
CA VAL A 77 -3.71 -3.84 -4.55
C VAL A 77 -3.33 -2.94 -3.39
N ILE A 78 -2.30 -2.12 -3.60
CA ILE A 78 -1.71 -1.27 -2.58
C ILE A 78 -2.12 0.18 -2.83
N GLY A 79 -2.73 0.81 -1.83
CA GLY A 79 -2.92 2.25 -1.79
C GLY A 79 -1.74 2.90 -1.09
N ALA A 80 -0.93 3.67 -1.82
CA ALA A 80 0.30 4.29 -1.33
C ALA A 80 0.16 5.83 -1.30
N PRO A 81 0.45 6.50 -0.16
CA PRO A 81 0.36 7.96 -0.09
C PRO A 81 1.37 8.64 -1.03
N ALA A 82 1.10 9.87 -1.45
CA ALA A 82 1.95 10.59 -2.41
C ALA A 82 3.43 10.73 -1.96
N CYS A 83 3.69 10.66 -0.65
CA CYS A 83 5.04 10.68 -0.09
C CYS A 83 5.94 9.56 -0.64
N VAL A 84 5.40 8.43 -1.12
CA VAL A 84 6.19 7.36 -1.74
C VAL A 84 6.95 7.79 -3.00
N ALA A 85 6.55 8.90 -3.63
CA ALA A 85 7.24 9.45 -4.79
C ALA A 85 8.44 10.35 -4.41
N PHE A 86 8.51 10.80 -3.15
CA PHE A 86 9.46 11.83 -2.73
C PHE A 86 10.41 11.34 -1.63
N ASP A 87 9.93 10.53 -0.71
CA ASP A 87 10.73 9.96 0.37
C ASP A 87 11.47 8.70 -0.11
N GLU A 88 12.77 8.60 0.18
CA GLU A 88 13.59 7.43 -0.18
C GLU A 88 13.12 6.12 0.49
N ARG A 89 12.47 6.25 1.65
CA ARG A 89 11.96 5.15 2.47
C ARG A 89 10.63 5.52 3.08
N THR A 90 9.66 4.62 2.94
CA THR A 90 8.30 4.77 3.45
C THR A 90 7.78 3.45 4.00
N ALA A 91 6.58 3.46 4.59
CA ALA A 91 5.88 2.26 5.00
C ALA A 91 5.68 1.25 3.85
N LEU A 92 5.71 1.69 2.58
CA LEU A 92 5.70 0.81 1.41
C LEU A 92 6.91 -0.13 1.40
N ASP A 93 8.11 0.36 1.75
CA ASP A 93 9.32 -0.45 1.84
C ASP A 93 9.23 -1.55 2.92
N LYS A 94 8.41 -1.32 3.96
CA LYS A 94 8.11 -2.34 4.99
C LYS A 94 7.09 -3.37 4.48
N LEU A 95 6.18 -2.97 3.60
CA LEU A 95 5.10 -3.82 3.08
C LEU A 95 5.57 -4.75 1.95
N LEU A 96 6.38 -4.26 1.01
CA LEU A 96 6.76 -5.00 -0.19
C LEU A 96 7.38 -6.39 0.09
N PRO A 97 8.24 -6.59 1.12
CA PRO A 97 8.75 -7.91 1.46
C PRO A 97 7.64 -8.94 1.75
N PHE A 98 6.56 -8.54 2.44
CA PHE A 98 5.42 -9.42 2.71
C PHE A 98 4.68 -9.79 1.44
N VAL A 99 4.40 -8.80 0.59
CA VAL A 99 3.70 -9.01 -0.69
C VAL A 99 4.49 -9.94 -1.61
N PHE A 100 5.81 -9.72 -1.75
CA PHE A 100 6.67 -10.57 -2.58
C PHE A 100 6.86 -11.98 -2.01
N ALA A 101 6.76 -12.14 -0.69
CA ALA A 101 6.77 -13.44 -0.05
C ALA A 101 5.39 -14.16 -0.11
N GLY A 102 4.34 -13.50 -0.60
CA GLY A 102 2.97 -14.04 -0.56
C GLY A 102 2.40 -14.15 0.85
N ILE A 103 2.94 -13.37 1.80
CA ILE A 103 2.52 -13.37 3.20
C ILE A 103 1.63 -12.16 3.43
N GLU A 104 0.44 -12.37 4.00
CA GLU A 104 -0.42 -11.27 4.41
C GLU A 104 0.01 -10.74 5.79
N PRO A 105 0.40 -9.46 5.92
CA PRO A 105 0.87 -8.93 7.21
C PRO A 105 -0.26 -8.76 8.25
N GLY A 106 -1.49 -8.43 7.81
CA GLY A 106 -2.66 -8.30 8.70
C GLY A 106 -2.40 -7.43 9.93
N ASP A 107 -2.71 -7.95 11.12
CA ASP A 107 -2.54 -7.23 12.39
C ASP A 107 -1.07 -6.96 12.78
N LEU A 108 -0.09 -7.62 12.13
CA LEU A 108 1.34 -7.37 12.37
C LEU A 108 1.71 -5.91 12.10
N VAL A 109 1.02 -5.25 11.18
CA VAL A 109 1.21 -3.84 10.82
C VAL A 109 1.13 -2.92 12.05
N ARG A 110 0.35 -3.28 13.09
CA ARG A 110 0.28 -2.49 14.33
C ARG A 110 1.63 -2.38 15.03
N ARG A 111 2.51 -3.38 14.88
CA ARG A 111 3.85 -3.38 15.47
C ARG A 111 4.79 -2.42 14.78
N TRP A 112 4.46 -1.96 13.58
CA TRP A 112 5.31 -1.00 12.87
C TRP A 112 5.42 0.34 13.58
N GLY A 113 4.57 0.63 14.57
CA GLY A 113 4.67 1.81 15.43
C GLY A 113 5.83 1.78 16.42
N VAL A 114 6.42 0.61 16.67
CA VAL A 114 7.66 0.52 17.45
C VAL A 114 8.81 0.92 16.54
N GLY A 115 9.31 2.15 16.69
CA GLY A 115 10.41 2.69 15.88
C GLY A 115 10.01 3.21 14.50
N GLY A 116 8.74 3.07 14.08
CA GLY A 116 8.20 3.37 12.74
C GLY A 116 8.32 4.78 12.20
N LEU A 117 9.18 5.63 12.75
CA LEU A 117 9.52 6.93 12.20
C LEU A 117 10.86 6.83 11.45
N CYS A 118 10.87 7.16 10.16
CA CYS A 118 12.10 7.42 9.44
C CYS A 118 12.62 8.79 9.86
N GLU A 119 13.84 8.84 10.40
CA GLU A 119 14.48 10.08 10.85
C GLU A 119 15.24 10.81 9.74
N HIS A 120 15.14 10.34 8.49
CA HIS A 120 15.88 10.89 7.34
C HIS A 120 17.37 11.06 7.64
N CYS A 121 17.98 9.99 8.19
CA CYS A 121 19.38 10.01 8.61
C CYS A 121 20.30 10.44 7.46
N PRO A 122 21.38 11.21 7.71
CA PRO A 122 22.32 11.63 6.67
C PRO A 122 22.94 10.48 5.87
N VAL A 123 23.09 9.31 6.51
CA VAL A 123 23.42 8.05 5.85
C VAL A 123 22.29 7.08 6.15
N CYS A 124 21.66 6.53 5.12
CA CYS A 124 20.55 5.59 5.27
C CYS A 124 21.08 4.20 5.68
N HIS A 125 20.54 3.65 6.76
CA HIS A 125 20.90 2.34 7.30
C HIS A 125 19.79 1.29 7.14
N TYR A 126 18.69 1.62 6.46
CA TYR A 126 17.59 0.68 6.24
C TYR A 126 18.06 -0.60 5.53
N PRO A 127 17.64 -1.81 5.94
CA PRO A 127 16.65 -2.12 6.99
C PRO A 127 17.24 -2.28 8.40
N SER A 128 18.52 -1.99 8.62
CA SER A 128 19.19 -2.09 9.91
C SER A 128 19.05 -0.81 10.74
N CYS A 129 17.83 -0.29 10.90
CA CYS A 129 17.53 0.92 11.67
C CYS A 129 16.18 0.81 12.42
N SER A 130 15.91 1.77 13.32
CA SER A 130 14.67 1.84 14.10
C SER A 130 13.40 1.84 13.24
N PHE A 131 13.43 2.50 12.08
CA PHE A 131 12.30 2.55 11.16
C PHE A 131 11.83 1.16 10.70
N ALA A 132 12.76 0.23 10.50
CA ALA A 132 12.46 -1.15 10.10
C ALA A 132 12.11 -2.06 11.28
N ALA A 133 12.05 -1.54 12.51
CA ALA A 133 11.65 -2.35 13.65
C ALA A 133 10.17 -2.78 13.53
N GLY A 134 9.88 -3.97 14.05
CA GLY A 134 8.53 -4.54 14.09
C GLY A 134 7.98 -5.05 12.75
N SER A 135 8.68 -4.83 11.63
CA SER A 135 8.44 -5.54 10.36
C SER A 135 9.09 -6.92 10.32
#